data_AF-A0A528UAY3-F1
#
_entry.id   AF-A0A528UAY3-F1
#
_cell.length_a   1.000
_cell.length_b   1.000
_cell.length_c   1.000
_cell.angle_alpha   90.00
_cell.angle_beta   90.00
_cell.angle_gamma   90.00
#
_symmetry.space_group_name_H-M   'P 1'
#
loop_
_entity.id
_entity.type
_entity.pdbx_description
1 polymer ?
#
loop_
_entity_poly.entity_id
_entity_poly.type
_entity_poly.pdbx_seq_one_letter_code
_entity_poly.pdbx_strand_id
1 'polypeptide(L)'
;MDPMRRGYFALAYLLALFAGPFAASPGLAATVPHVGLLTYWDCSPGIVQDEFGPFLKGLEELGYRKGETFALECQAAGKNYDRLAEAARKLVQLSVDVIVTSSQPAGRAAHQVTDSVPIVSIVSGDPISAGLVASLARPGGNFSGVSYYATELTAKRLELLKEAIPGIVTIGVLANPDVSYLPFEADAMRAAEKLGIGVKLHHIRQPADLDVAIPEMKKESVQAIFVLPDVMLAGEAAHIADLALEQRLPTMAWAPWYPRNGCLLAYSADYAEMLHRLAFYVDRILKGTNPGDLPIEQPTTFELSINLKTANVLGIDLPQTVLLMADEVIE
;
A
#
# COMPACT_ATOMS: atom_id res chain seq x y z
N MET A 1 -42.93 -65.27 64.95
CA MET A 1 -43.13 -66.30 63.91
C MET A 1 -42.23 -65.95 62.75
N ASP A 2 -41.03 -66.52 62.75
CA ASP A 2 -40.19 -66.70 61.56
C ASP A 2 -40.67 -68.05 60.90
N PRO A 3 -40.36 -68.46 59.65
CA PRO A 3 -39.30 -67.89 58.81
C PRO A 3 -39.48 -67.95 57.26
N MET A 4 -38.50 -67.36 56.57
CA MET A 4 -37.73 -67.95 55.46
C MET A 4 -38.22 -68.00 53.98
N ARG A 5 -37.43 -67.29 53.15
CA ARG A 5 -36.60 -67.78 52.02
C ARG A 5 -37.30 -68.31 50.73
N ARG A 6 -37.01 -67.65 49.60
CA ARG A 6 -35.97 -68.03 48.57
C ARG A 6 -36.29 -67.38 47.21
N GLY A 7 -35.25 -66.87 46.54
CA GLY A 7 -35.31 -66.53 45.12
C GLY A 7 -34.19 -65.61 44.66
N TYR A 8 -32.96 -66.12 44.56
CA TYR A 8 -31.87 -65.47 43.83
C TYR A 8 -32.17 -65.52 42.33
N PHE A 9 -32.16 -64.39 41.64
CA PHE A 9 -31.71 -64.33 40.25
C PHE A 9 -30.95 -63.02 40.04
N ALA A 10 -29.65 -63.17 39.78
CA ALA A 10 -28.81 -62.13 39.22
C ALA A 10 -29.31 -61.81 37.80
N LEU A 11 -29.40 -60.54 37.44
CA LEU A 11 -29.31 -60.14 36.04
C LEU A 11 -28.38 -58.94 35.91
N ALA A 12 -27.28 -59.21 35.23
CA ALA A 12 -26.22 -58.30 34.93
C ALA A 12 -26.62 -57.30 33.83
N TYR A 13 -25.97 -56.15 33.89
CA TYR A 13 -25.68 -55.16 32.83
C TYR A 13 -26.21 -55.41 31.41
N LEU A 14 -26.91 -54.41 30.88
CA LEU A 14 -26.70 -53.86 29.54
C LEU A 14 -27.28 -52.44 29.44
N LEU A 15 -26.46 -51.46 29.82
CA LEU A 15 -26.64 -50.08 29.37
C LEU A 15 -26.27 -50.03 27.88
N ALA A 16 -27.27 -50.14 27.00
CA ALA A 16 -27.10 -49.85 25.60
C ALA A 16 -27.05 -48.32 25.42
N LEU A 17 -25.83 -47.78 25.37
CA LEU A 17 -25.55 -46.47 24.80
C LEU A 17 -25.98 -46.51 23.33
N PHE A 18 -27.12 -45.89 23.00
CA PHE A 18 -27.43 -45.51 21.62
C PHE A 18 -26.49 -44.37 21.20
N ALA A 19 -25.23 -44.70 20.92
CA ALA A 19 -24.36 -43.88 20.08
C ALA A 19 -24.79 -44.12 18.63
N GLY A 20 -25.88 -43.47 18.22
CA GLY A 20 -26.18 -43.33 16.80
C GLY A 20 -24.99 -42.63 16.12
N PRO A 21 -24.57 -43.04 14.92
CA PRO A 21 -23.54 -42.31 14.20
C PRO A 21 -24.08 -40.89 13.99
N PHE A 22 -23.43 -39.91 14.61
CA PHE A 22 -23.47 -38.54 14.10
C PHE A 22 -22.92 -38.65 12.68
N ALA A 23 -23.81 -38.74 11.70
CA ALA A 23 -23.48 -38.46 10.34
C ALA A 23 -23.03 -37.00 10.34
N ALA A 24 -21.71 -36.79 10.40
CA ALA A 24 -21.13 -35.54 10.00
C ALA A 24 -21.69 -35.28 8.60
N SER A 25 -22.51 -34.23 8.47
CA SER A 25 -22.79 -33.66 7.16
C SER A 25 -21.45 -33.56 6.45
N PRO A 26 -21.29 -34.09 5.22
CA PRO A 26 -20.06 -33.84 4.48
C PRO A 26 -19.91 -32.33 4.44
N GLY A 27 -18.91 -31.81 5.17
CA GLY A 27 -18.54 -30.42 5.05
C GLY A 27 -18.33 -30.21 3.56
N LEU A 28 -19.02 -29.20 2.99
CA LEU A 28 -18.64 -28.66 1.70
C LEU A 28 -17.11 -28.60 1.73
N ALA A 29 -16.45 -29.33 0.82
CA ALA A 29 -15.01 -29.21 0.68
C ALA A 29 -14.75 -27.70 0.61
N ALA A 30 -14.06 -27.15 1.61
CA ALA A 30 -13.91 -25.71 1.72
C ALA A 30 -13.28 -25.26 0.40
N THR A 31 -14.07 -24.52 -0.39
CA THR A 31 -13.58 -24.00 -1.66
C THR A 31 -12.41 -23.11 -1.31
N VAL A 32 -11.28 -23.36 -1.99
CA VAL A 32 -10.06 -22.59 -1.80
C VAL A 32 -10.40 -21.11 -2.00
N PRO A 33 -10.16 -20.22 -1.03
CA PRO A 33 -10.50 -18.81 -1.17
C PRO A 33 -9.72 -18.16 -2.30
N HIS A 34 -10.37 -17.31 -3.08
CA HIS A 34 -9.82 -16.56 -4.19
C HIS A 34 -9.49 -15.13 -3.73
N VAL A 35 -8.20 -14.80 -3.72
CA VAL A 35 -7.71 -13.45 -3.44
C VAL A 35 -7.48 -12.73 -4.77
N GLY A 36 -8.17 -11.63 -4.99
CA GLY A 36 -8.05 -10.79 -6.19
C GLY A 36 -7.04 -9.66 -6.00
N LEU A 37 -5.98 -9.60 -6.79
CA LEU A 37 -5.08 -8.44 -6.86
C LEU A 37 -5.56 -7.49 -7.95
N LEU A 38 -5.78 -6.24 -7.59
CA LEU A 38 -6.03 -5.15 -8.54
C LEU A 38 -4.78 -4.26 -8.62
N THR A 39 -4.11 -4.27 -9.77
CA THR A 39 -2.85 -3.55 -9.99
C THR A 39 -2.94 -2.53 -11.11
N TYR A 40 -2.19 -1.43 -10.97
CA TYR A 40 -1.95 -0.47 -12.05
C TYR A 40 -1.07 -1.07 -13.15
N TRP A 41 -0.12 -1.92 -12.78
CA TRP A 41 0.90 -2.49 -13.67
C TRP A 41 0.34 -3.66 -14.49
N ASP A 42 1.19 -4.62 -14.86
CA ASP A 42 0.79 -5.91 -15.43
C ASP A 42 0.78 -7.02 -14.38
N CYS A 43 0.20 -8.17 -14.73
CA CYS A 43 0.11 -9.33 -13.85
C CYS A 43 1.23 -10.35 -14.08
N SER A 44 2.38 -9.94 -14.64
CA SER A 44 3.52 -10.85 -14.76
C SER A 44 4.02 -11.27 -13.37
N PRO A 45 4.51 -12.51 -13.20
CA PRO A 45 4.92 -13.00 -11.88
C PRO A 45 5.98 -12.13 -11.19
N GLY A 46 6.89 -11.53 -11.96
CA GLY A 46 7.91 -10.62 -11.42
C GLY A 46 7.30 -9.34 -10.85
N ILE A 47 6.45 -8.67 -11.62
CA ILE A 47 5.80 -7.42 -11.17
C ILE A 47 4.88 -7.66 -9.97
N VAL A 48 4.12 -8.75 -9.97
CA VAL A 48 3.30 -9.12 -8.81
C VAL A 48 4.16 -9.39 -7.58
N GLN A 49 5.32 -10.03 -7.75
CA GLN A 49 6.25 -10.28 -6.64
C GLN A 49 6.89 -8.98 -6.13
N ASP A 50 7.24 -8.05 -7.01
CA ASP A 50 7.83 -6.77 -6.63
C ASP A 50 6.82 -5.87 -5.90
N GLU A 51 5.56 -5.85 -6.37
CA GLU A 51 4.50 -5.01 -5.80
C GLU A 51 3.85 -5.63 -4.55
N PHE A 52 3.57 -6.94 -4.55
CA PHE A 52 2.84 -7.62 -3.49
C PHE A 52 3.67 -8.66 -2.72
N GLY A 53 4.98 -8.74 -2.95
CA GLY A 53 5.87 -9.69 -2.27
C GLY A 53 5.75 -9.68 -0.74
N PRO A 54 5.79 -8.51 -0.07
CA PRO A 54 5.58 -8.44 1.38
C PRO A 54 4.21 -8.95 1.82
N PHE A 55 3.15 -8.64 1.07
CA PHE A 55 1.80 -9.17 1.31
C PHE A 55 1.74 -10.69 1.20
N LEU A 56 2.31 -11.25 0.12
CA LEU A 56 2.35 -12.69 -0.11
C LEU A 56 3.16 -13.42 0.97
N LYS A 57 4.26 -12.81 1.44
CA LYS A 57 5.04 -13.31 2.57
C LYS A 57 4.22 -13.30 3.87
N GLY A 58 3.48 -12.23 4.14
CA GLY A 58 2.59 -12.17 5.30
C GLY A 58 1.51 -13.25 5.27
N LEU A 59 0.93 -13.54 4.11
CA LEU A 59 0.02 -14.67 3.93
C LEU A 59 0.74 -16.01 4.19
N GLU A 60 1.96 -16.18 3.70
CA GLU A 60 2.75 -17.39 3.94
C GLU A 60 3.01 -17.66 5.43
N GLU A 61 3.35 -16.61 6.19
CA GLU A 61 3.58 -16.66 7.63
C GLU A 61 2.31 -16.99 8.43
N LEU A 62 1.14 -16.61 7.90
CA LEU A 62 -0.18 -16.96 8.44
C LEU A 62 -0.65 -18.37 8.05
N GLY A 63 0.16 -19.11 7.30
CA GLY A 63 -0.09 -20.51 6.91
C GLY A 63 -0.73 -20.68 5.55
N TYR A 64 -0.92 -19.60 4.78
CA TYR A 64 -1.43 -19.70 3.42
C TYR A 64 -0.34 -20.16 2.45
N ARG A 65 -0.70 -21.06 1.56
CA ARG A 65 0.09 -21.63 0.46
C ARG A 65 -0.68 -21.45 -0.85
N LYS A 66 -0.07 -20.72 -1.80
CA LYS A 66 -0.69 -20.39 -3.09
C LYS A 66 -0.93 -21.67 -3.90
N GLY A 67 -2.15 -21.86 -4.39
CA GLY A 67 -2.56 -23.04 -5.14
C GLY A 67 -2.96 -24.24 -4.27
N GLU A 68 -2.79 -24.15 -2.95
CA GLU A 68 -3.18 -25.20 -2.00
C GLU A 68 -4.30 -24.72 -1.07
N THR A 69 -4.08 -23.58 -0.40
CA THR A 69 -5.00 -23.03 0.62
C THR A 69 -5.62 -21.70 0.23
N PHE A 70 -5.14 -21.08 -0.86
CA PHE A 70 -5.78 -19.95 -1.52
C PHE A 70 -5.38 -19.91 -3.00
N ALA A 71 -6.23 -19.34 -3.84
CA ALA A 71 -5.93 -19.02 -5.24
C ALA A 71 -5.72 -17.51 -5.38
N LEU A 72 -4.86 -17.11 -6.31
CA LEU A 72 -4.56 -15.71 -6.59
C LEU A 72 -5.05 -15.37 -7.99
N GLU A 73 -5.99 -14.44 -8.08
CA GLU A 73 -6.48 -13.88 -9.34
C GLU A 73 -5.89 -12.48 -9.48
N CYS A 74 -5.25 -12.17 -10.61
CA CYS A 74 -4.70 -10.82 -10.84
C CYS A 74 -5.41 -10.16 -12.01
N GLN A 75 -5.84 -8.91 -11.82
CA GLN A 75 -6.38 -8.06 -12.88
C GLN A 75 -5.63 -6.72 -12.90
N ALA A 76 -5.19 -6.37 -14.10
CA ALA A 76 -4.28 -5.26 -14.34
C ALA A 76 -4.94 -4.14 -15.14
N ALA A 77 -4.58 -2.91 -14.82
CA ALA A 77 -4.96 -1.73 -15.60
C ALA A 77 -4.03 -1.47 -16.79
N GLY A 78 -2.86 -2.13 -16.84
CA GLY A 78 -1.93 -2.03 -17.96
C GLY A 78 -1.34 -0.64 -18.12
N LYS A 79 -0.90 -0.05 -16.99
CA LYS A 79 -0.35 1.30 -16.87
C LYS A 79 -1.33 2.40 -17.31
N ASN A 80 -2.62 2.24 -17.02
CA ASN A 80 -3.65 3.22 -17.34
C ASN A 80 -4.71 3.26 -16.24
N TYR A 81 -4.80 4.39 -15.51
CA TYR A 81 -5.75 4.55 -14.41
C TYR A 81 -7.22 4.36 -14.81
N ASP A 82 -7.60 4.72 -16.03
CA ASP A 82 -9.00 4.59 -16.51
C ASP A 82 -9.44 3.12 -16.63
N ARG A 83 -8.48 2.19 -16.74
CA ARG A 83 -8.76 0.75 -16.85
C ARG A 83 -8.92 0.05 -15.50
N LEU A 84 -8.66 0.72 -14.38
CA LEU A 84 -8.78 0.13 -13.05
C LEU A 84 -10.21 -0.35 -12.76
N ALA A 85 -11.23 0.42 -13.14
CA ALA A 85 -12.63 0.03 -12.92
C ALA A 85 -13.02 -1.20 -13.77
N GLU A 86 -12.49 -1.32 -14.99
CA GLU A 86 -12.70 -2.51 -15.82
C GLU A 86 -12.02 -3.74 -15.22
N ALA A 87 -10.76 -3.60 -14.79
CA ALA A 87 -10.02 -4.66 -14.12
C ALA A 87 -10.71 -5.11 -12.81
N ALA A 88 -11.22 -4.17 -12.01
CA ALA A 88 -11.99 -4.47 -10.81
C ALA A 88 -13.28 -5.25 -11.10
N ARG A 89 -14.03 -4.89 -12.16
CA ARG A 89 -15.23 -5.65 -12.57
C ARG A 89 -14.90 -7.10 -12.93
N LYS A 90 -13.74 -7.35 -13.55
CA LYS A 90 -13.30 -8.72 -13.87
C LYS A 90 -13.08 -9.53 -12.59
N LEU A 91 -12.47 -8.95 -11.55
CA LEU A 91 -12.35 -9.63 -10.24
C LEU A 91 -13.71 -9.95 -9.62
N VAL A 92 -14.66 -9.00 -9.67
CA VAL A 92 -16.03 -9.24 -9.19
C VAL A 92 -16.72 -10.37 -9.99
N GLN A 93 -16.55 -10.40 -11.31
CA GLN A 93 -17.09 -11.46 -12.17
C GLN A 93 -16.46 -12.83 -11.90
N LEU A 94 -15.18 -12.86 -11.51
CA LEU A 94 -14.49 -14.07 -11.06
C LEU A 94 -14.92 -14.51 -9.66
N SER A 95 -15.80 -13.75 -8.99
CA SER A 95 -16.31 -14.06 -7.65
C SER A 95 -15.19 -14.25 -6.63
N VAL A 96 -14.17 -13.38 -6.66
CA VAL A 96 -13.11 -13.40 -5.63
C VAL A 96 -13.70 -13.10 -4.25
N ASP A 97 -13.11 -13.71 -3.21
CA ASP A 97 -13.56 -13.56 -1.81
C ASP A 97 -13.07 -12.24 -1.19
N VAL A 98 -11.99 -11.66 -1.71
CA VAL A 98 -11.45 -10.37 -1.29
C VAL A 98 -10.63 -9.75 -2.42
N ILE A 99 -10.73 -8.44 -2.58
CA ILE A 99 -9.89 -7.64 -3.47
C ILE A 99 -8.82 -6.94 -2.64
N VAL A 100 -7.56 -7.09 -3.03
CA VAL A 100 -6.39 -6.46 -2.41
C VAL A 100 -5.79 -5.47 -3.39
N THR A 101 -5.50 -4.26 -2.92
CA THR A 101 -4.86 -3.22 -3.74
C THR A 101 -3.75 -2.51 -2.98
N SER A 102 -2.71 -2.13 -3.72
CA SER A 102 -1.54 -1.43 -3.21
C SER A 102 -1.70 0.10 -3.25
N SER A 103 -2.82 0.66 -3.73
CA SER A 103 -2.95 2.11 -3.93
C SER A 103 -4.40 2.60 -3.86
N GLN A 104 -4.60 3.86 -3.47
CA GLN A 104 -5.94 4.44 -3.41
C GLN A 104 -6.68 4.52 -4.76
N PRO A 105 -6.04 4.83 -5.91
CA PRO A 105 -6.72 4.78 -7.21
C PRO A 105 -7.35 3.40 -7.48
N ALA A 106 -6.63 2.32 -7.18
CA ALA A 106 -7.13 0.95 -7.32
C ALA A 106 -8.22 0.63 -6.30
N GLY A 107 -8.02 0.94 -5.02
CA GLY A 107 -9.02 0.74 -3.97
C GLY A 107 -10.34 1.47 -4.25
N ARG A 108 -10.27 2.72 -4.71
CA ARG A 108 -11.45 3.50 -5.13
C ARG A 108 -12.13 2.89 -6.34
N ALA A 109 -11.38 2.43 -7.34
CA ALA A 109 -11.96 1.79 -8.52
C ALA A 109 -12.68 0.47 -8.17
N ALA A 110 -12.15 -0.31 -7.21
CA ALA A 110 -12.82 -1.47 -6.66
C ALA A 110 -14.12 -1.08 -5.93
N HIS A 111 -14.06 -0.06 -5.06
CA HIS A 111 -15.22 0.41 -4.30
C HIS A 111 -16.35 0.93 -5.20
N GLN A 112 -16.02 1.55 -6.34
CA GLN A 112 -17.02 2.01 -7.32
C GLN A 112 -17.82 0.90 -8.02
N VAL A 113 -17.33 -0.35 -8.00
CA VAL A 113 -17.94 -1.44 -8.77
C VAL A 113 -18.53 -2.54 -7.89
N THR A 114 -18.30 -2.49 -6.57
CA THR A 114 -18.88 -3.45 -5.63
C THR A 114 -18.97 -2.89 -4.21
N ASP A 115 -20.13 -3.09 -3.59
CA ASP A 115 -20.38 -2.84 -2.17
C ASP A 115 -20.38 -4.14 -1.35
N SER A 116 -20.15 -5.29 -2.00
CA SER A 116 -20.31 -6.63 -1.39
C SER A 116 -19.01 -7.40 -1.26
N VAL A 117 -18.11 -7.31 -2.26
CA VAL A 117 -16.81 -7.99 -2.17
C VAL A 117 -15.91 -7.19 -1.23
N PRO A 118 -15.34 -7.81 -0.18
CA PRO A 118 -14.36 -7.15 0.69
C PRO A 118 -13.21 -6.51 -0.09
N ILE A 119 -12.80 -5.30 0.31
CA ILE A 119 -11.67 -4.55 -0.26
C ILE A 119 -10.68 -4.25 0.85
N VAL A 120 -9.44 -4.67 0.66
CA VAL A 120 -8.29 -4.39 1.53
C VAL A 120 -7.30 -3.54 0.74
N SER A 121 -7.02 -2.32 1.20
CA SER A 121 -6.22 -1.37 0.42
C SER A 121 -5.19 -0.64 1.26
N ILE A 122 -4.07 -0.27 0.63
CA ILE A 122 -3.31 0.90 1.07
C ILE A 122 -4.06 2.16 0.59
N VAL A 123 -4.28 3.11 1.49
CA VAL A 123 -4.98 4.37 1.23
C VAL A 123 -4.01 5.53 1.31
N SER A 124 -3.79 6.21 0.19
CA SER A 124 -2.76 7.25 0.08
C SER A 124 -3.17 8.62 0.63
N GLY A 125 -4.46 8.96 0.61
CA GLY A 125 -5.05 10.21 1.13
C GLY A 125 -6.07 9.95 2.26
N ASP A 126 -7.05 10.84 2.41
CA ASP A 126 -8.11 10.69 3.41
C ASP A 126 -9.25 9.78 2.89
N PRO A 127 -9.43 8.56 3.46
CA PRO A 127 -10.49 7.65 3.03
C PRO A 127 -11.89 8.15 3.41
N ILE A 128 -12.02 9.01 4.42
CA ILE A 128 -13.31 9.55 4.88
C ILE A 128 -13.79 10.60 3.88
N SER A 129 -12.95 11.60 3.58
CA SER A 129 -13.27 12.63 2.57
C SER A 129 -13.46 12.04 1.17
N ALA A 130 -12.78 10.92 0.87
CA ALA A 130 -12.96 10.18 -0.37
C ALA A 130 -14.26 9.35 -0.42
N GLY A 131 -15.02 9.29 0.67
CA GLY A 131 -16.27 8.52 0.76
C GLY A 131 -16.07 7.00 0.76
N LEU A 132 -14.85 6.52 0.99
CA LEU A 132 -14.55 5.09 1.02
C LEU A 132 -14.98 4.45 2.34
N VAL A 133 -14.96 5.22 3.43
CA VAL A 133 -15.25 4.74 4.79
C VAL A 133 -15.94 5.82 5.63
N ALA A 134 -16.67 5.41 6.67
CA ALA A 134 -17.31 6.30 7.62
C ALA A 134 -16.33 6.86 8.68
N SER A 135 -15.36 6.05 9.12
CA SER A 135 -14.31 6.45 10.07
C SER A 135 -13.11 5.52 10.01
N LEU A 136 -11.95 5.93 10.52
CA LEU A 136 -10.79 5.04 10.59
C LEU A 136 -11.00 3.90 11.58
N ALA A 137 -11.60 4.15 12.75
CA ALA A 137 -11.77 3.12 13.79
C ALA A 137 -12.84 2.08 13.45
N ARG A 138 -13.86 2.48 12.69
CA ARG A 138 -14.92 1.62 12.16
C ARG A 138 -15.26 2.08 10.75
N PRO A 139 -14.63 1.50 9.73
CA PRO A 139 -14.86 1.90 8.35
C PRO A 139 -16.30 1.79 7.90
N GLY A 140 -17.01 0.75 8.36
CA GLY A 140 -18.29 0.37 7.80
C GLY A 140 -18.16 -0.18 6.37
N GLY A 141 -19.24 -0.79 5.87
CA GLY A 141 -19.28 -1.34 4.51
C GLY A 141 -18.26 -2.48 4.28
N ASN A 142 -17.74 -2.55 3.07
CA ASN A 142 -16.85 -3.61 2.58
C ASN A 142 -15.37 -3.20 2.49
N PHE A 143 -14.96 -2.03 2.99
CA PHE A 143 -13.62 -1.47 2.78
C PHE A 143 -12.81 -1.36 4.08
N SER A 144 -11.54 -1.78 4.06
CA SER A 144 -10.59 -1.61 5.17
C SER A 144 -9.13 -1.62 4.66
N GLY A 145 -8.15 -1.56 5.57
CA GLY A 145 -6.72 -1.68 5.24
C GLY A 145 -5.84 -0.70 6.01
N VAL A 146 -4.86 -0.10 5.32
CA VAL A 146 -3.82 0.71 5.96
C VAL A 146 -3.74 2.08 5.28
N SER A 147 -3.62 3.16 6.05
CA SER A 147 -3.39 4.50 5.54
C SER A 147 -1.90 4.77 5.35
N TYR A 148 -1.50 5.48 4.29
CA TYR A 148 -0.11 5.86 4.05
C TYR A 148 0.33 7.11 4.81
N TYR A 149 -0.60 7.89 5.38
CA TYR A 149 -0.27 9.10 6.14
C TYR A 149 0.47 10.19 5.32
N ALA A 150 0.08 10.38 4.05
CA ALA A 150 0.85 11.17 3.09
C ALA A 150 0.90 12.69 3.34
N THR A 151 -0.14 13.27 3.96
CA THR A 151 -0.27 14.72 4.13
C THR A 151 0.81 15.24 5.08
N GLU A 152 0.96 14.63 6.26
CA GLU A 152 1.97 14.97 7.24
C GLU A 152 3.38 14.71 6.70
N LEU A 153 3.54 13.63 5.93
CA LEU A 153 4.81 13.32 5.28
C LEU A 153 5.21 14.36 4.23
N THR A 154 4.26 14.94 3.50
CA THR A 154 4.56 16.00 2.51
C THR A 154 5.22 17.21 3.16
N ALA A 155 4.68 17.69 4.28
CA ALA A 155 5.27 18.79 5.02
C ALA A 155 6.67 18.43 5.57
N LYS A 156 6.79 17.25 6.21
CA LYS A 156 8.07 16.80 6.76
C LYS A 156 9.15 16.62 5.70
N ARG A 157 8.79 16.14 4.50
CA ARG A 157 9.72 16.00 3.37
C ARG A 157 10.29 17.34 2.91
N LEU A 158 9.46 18.38 2.87
CA LEU A 158 9.91 19.73 2.50
C LEU A 158 10.81 20.35 3.57
N GLU A 159 10.51 20.10 4.86
CA GLU A 159 11.39 20.49 5.96
C GLU A 159 12.76 19.81 5.84
N LEU A 160 12.79 18.49 5.63
CA LEU A 160 14.02 17.72 5.47
C LEU A 160 14.81 18.15 4.24
N LEU A 161 14.14 18.44 3.12
CA LEU A 161 14.80 18.97 1.92
C LEU A 161 15.46 20.34 2.19
N LYS A 162 14.78 21.23 2.93
CA LYS A 162 15.31 22.53 3.32
C LYS A 162 16.48 22.42 4.31
N GLU A 163 16.43 21.44 5.20
CA GLU A 163 17.54 21.15 6.12
C GLU A 163 18.75 20.58 5.36
N ALA A 164 18.52 19.65 4.45
CA ALA A 164 19.56 19.03 3.63
C ALA A 164 20.23 20.01 2.67
N ILE A 165 19.48 21.00 2.16
CA ILE A 165 19.96 22.00 1.20
C ILE A 165 19.63 23.40 1.75
N PRO A 166 20.47 23.92 2.66
CA PRO A 166 20.29 25.25 3.21
C PRO A 166 20.24 26.32 2.10
N GLY A 167 19.22 27.18 2.13
CA GLY A 167 19.06 28.24 1.14
C GLY A 167 18.21 27.86 -0.09
N ILE A 168 17.54 26.71 -0.07
CA ILE A 168 16.52 26.40 -1.06
C ILE A 168 15.34 27.39 -0.95
N VAL A 169 14.98 27.99 -2.08
CA VAL A 169 13.89 28.97 -2.22
C VAL A 169 12.93 28.64 -3.34
N THR A 170 13.30 27.78 -4.30
CA THR A 170 12.41 27.32 -5.39
C THR A 170 12.57 25.84 -5.65
N ILE A 171 11.46 25.10 -5.67
CA ILE A 171 11.41 23.67 -6.04
C ILE A 171 10.53 23.43 -7.26
N GLY A 172 10.87 22.41 -8.02
CA GLY A 172 10.02 21.82 -9.05
C GLY A 172 9.26 20.65 -8.46
N VAL A 173 7.94 20.61 -8.61
CA VAL A 173 7.10 19.52 -8.11
C VAL A 173 6.63 18.68 -9.27
N LEU A 174 6.96 17.39 -9.28
CA LEU A 174 6.42 16.42 -10.23
C LEU A 174 5.12 15.85 -9.68
N ALA A 175 4.02 16.03 -10.40
CA ALA A 175 2.68 15.61 -9.99
C ALA A 175 1.95 14.93 -11.15
N ASN A 176 1.17 13.89 -10.87
CA ASN A 176 0.37 13.22 -11.90
C ASN A 176 -1.08 13.75 -11.87
N PRO A 177 -1.56 14.41 -12.94
CA PRO A 177 -2.88 15.03 -12.95
C PRO A 177 -4.03 14.03 -12.84
N ASP A 178 -3.81 12.74 -13.18
CA ASP A 178 -4.85 11.71 -13.13
C ASP A 178 -5.20 11.32 -11.67
N VAL A 179 -4.33 11.69 -10.72
CA VAL A 179 -4.56 11.52 -9.27
C VAL A 179 -4.69 12.84 -8.52
N SER A 180 -4.92 13.96 -9.22
CA SER A 180 -5.08 15.31 -8.64
C SER A 180 -6.26 15.49 -7.68
N TYR A 181 -7.19 14.53 -7.64
CA TYR A 181 -8.24 14.46 -6.61
C TYR A 181 -7.69 14.14 -5.21
N LEU A 182 -6.45 13.63 -5.12
CA LEU A 182 -5.71 13.49 -3.88
C LEU A 182 -5.09 14.83 -3.48
N PRO A 183 -4.95 15.12 -2.19
CA PRO A 183 -4.58 16.45 -1.70
C PRO A 183 -3.10 16.81 -1.88
N PHE A 184 -2.27 15.93 -2.47
CA PHE A 184 -0.80 16.03 -2.42
C PHE A 184 -0.25 17.33 -3.03
N GLU A 185 -0.81 17.80 -4.14
CA GLU A 185 -0.40 19.08 -4.75
C GLU A 185 -0.71 20.24 -3.81
N ALA A 186 -1.92 20.28 -3.26
CA ALA A 186 -2.35 21.33 -2.35
C ALA A 186 -1.59 21.30 -1.01
N ASP A 187 -1.27 20.11 -0.50
CA ASP A 187 -0.44 19.91 0.69
C ASP A 187 0.99 20.43 0.46
N ALA A 188 1.59 20.09 -0.68
CA ALA A 188 2.93 20.55 -1.04
C ALA A 188 2.97 22.08 -1.18
N MET A 189 1.99 22.69 -1.85
CA MET A 189 1.89 24.15 -1.96
C MET A 189 1.76 24.83 -0.59
N ARG A 190 0.87 24.33 0.29
CA ARG A 190 0.68 24.89 1.64
C ARG A 190 1.93 24.76 2.50
N ALA A 191 2.61 23.61 2.45
CA ALA A 191 3.83 23.38 3.22
C ALA A 191 4.99 24.23 2.71
N ALA A 192 5.15 24.34 1.38
CA ALA A 192 6.16 25.19 0.76
C ALA A 192 5.94 26.67 1.10
N GLU A 193 4.70 27.16 1.07
CA GLU A 193 4.35 28.53 1.48
C GLU A 193 4.78 28.82 2.92
N LYS A 194 4.46 27.93 3.87
CA LYS A 194 4.87 28.05 5.28
C LYS A 194 6.39 28.08 5.45
N LEU A 195 7.13 27.40 4.57
CA LEU A 195 8.59 27.35 4.58
C LEU A 195 9.23 28.48 3.75
N GLY A 196 8.45 29.34 3.09
CA GLY A 196 8.95 30.39 2.20
C GLY A 196 9.62 29.85 0.93
N ILE A 197 9.18 28.70 0.44
CA ILE A 197 9.67 28.05 -0.78
C ILE A 197 8.65 28.28 -1.90
N GLY A 198 9.10 28.80 -3.04
CA GLY A 198 8.32 28.87 -4.27
C GLY A 198 8.19 27.50 -4.95
N VAL A 199 7.01 27.22 -5.52
CA VAL A 199 6.72 25.95 -6.19
C VAL A 199 6.52 26.18 -7.69
N LYS A 200 7.21 25.38 -8.50
CA LYS A 200 6.98 25.21 -9.94
C LYS A 200 6.35 23.84 -10.17
N LEU A 201 5.03 23.80 -10.36
CA LEU A 201 4.30 22.55 -10.56
C LEU A 201 4.41 22.08 -12.01
N HIS A 202 4.82 20.84 -12.20
CA HIS A 202 4.90 20.17 -13.50
C HIS A 202 4.04 18.92 -13.49
N HIS A 203 3.02 18.90 -14.36
CA HIS A 203 2.13 17.76 -14.51
C HIS A 203 2.71 16.72 -15.46
N ILE A 204 2.89 15.51 -14.95
CA ILE A 204 3.47 14.35 -15.64
C ILE A 204 2.38 13.29 -15.74
N ARG A 205 1.76 13.13 -16.91
CA ARG A 205 0.75 12.09 -17.14
C ARG A 205 1.37 10.79 -17.62
N GLN A 206 2.49 10.88 -18.34
CA GLN A 206 3.20 9.74 -18.91
C GLN A 206 4.72 9.93 -18.81
N PRO A 207 5.51 8.84 -18.87
CA PRO A 207 6.96 8.91 -18.70
C PRO A 207 7.67 9.91 -19.63
N ALA A 208 7.24 10.01 -20.88
CA ALA A 208 7.81 10.93 -21.87
C ALA A 208 7.67 12.42 -21.50
N ASP A 209 6.75 12.78 -20.60
CA ASP A 209 6.61 14.16 -20.13
C ASP A 209 7.81 14.57 -19.24
N LEU A 210 8.49 13.60 -18.61
CA LEU A 210 9.67 13.84 -17.76
C LEU A 210 10.85 14.41 -18.55
N ASP A 211 11.07 13.89 -19.77
CA ASP A 211 12.14 14.31 -20.67
C ASP A 211 12.04 15.79 -21.07
N VAL A 212 10.83 16.37 -20.96
CA VAL A 212 10.57 17.79 -21.22
C VAL A 212 10.58 18.58 -19.92
N ALA A 213 9.88 18.09 -18.89
CA ALA A 213 9.66 18.83 -17.65
C ALA A 213 10.96 19.05 -16.85
N ILE A 214 11.80 18.01 -16.68
CA ILE A 214 12.99 18.11 -15.83
C ILE A 214 14.03 19.11 -16.40
N PRO A 215 14.34 19.10 -17.71
CA PRO A 215 15.16 20.17 -18.30
C PRO A 215 14.53 21.56 -18.21
N GLU A 216 13.20 21.68 -18.29
CA GLU A 216 12.52 22.97 -18.16
C GLU A 216 12.62 23.53 -16.74
N MET A 217 12.48 22.70 -15.71
CA MET A 217 12.69 23.10 -14.31
C MET A 217 14.04 23.79 -14.11
N LYS A 218 15.10 23.31 -14.78
CA LYS A 218 16.42 23.94 -14.71
C LYS A 218 16.40 25.38 -15.26
N LYS A 219 15.69 25.63 -16.35
CA LYS A 219 15.52 26.98 -16.94
C LYS A 219 14.69 27.88 -16.03
N GLU A 220 13.74 27.31 -15.32
CA GLU A 220 12.92 28.01 -14.32
C GLU A 220 13.66 28.32 -13.01
N SER A 221 14.97 28.04 -12.93
CA SER A 221 15.80 28.24 -11.74
C SER A 221 15.32 27.44 -10.52
N VAL A 222 14.72 26.26 -10.76
CA VAL A 222 14.46 25.27 -9.71
C VAL A 222 15.78 24.79 -9.11
N GLN A 223 15.80 24.60 -7.79
CA GLN A 223 16.99 24.16 -7.04
C GLN A 223 16.92 22.69 -6.59
N ALA A 224 15.72 22.11 -6.54
CA ALA A 224 15.51 20.68 -6.28
C ALA A 224 14.17 20.21 -6.86
N ILE A 225 14.08 18.92 -7.13
CA ILE A 225 12.87 18.25 -7.58
C ILE A 225 12.20 17.58 -6.38
N PHE A 226 10.90 17.79 -6.23
CA PHE A 226 10.05 17.16 -5.23
C PHE A 226 9.05 16.23 -5.93
N VAL A 227 9.14 14.92 -5.67
CA VAL A 227 8.33 13.91 -6.33
C VAL A 227 7.12 13.57 -5.46
N LEU A 228 5.91 13.86 -5.93
CA LEU A 228 4.69 13.51 -5.19
C LEU A 228 4.37 12.01 -5.27
N PRO A 229 3.63 11.46 -4.28
CA PRO A 229 3.18 10.08 -4.31
C PRO A 229 2.29 9.77 -5.52
N ASP A 230 2.75 8.86 -6.37
CA ASP A 230 2.03 8.37 -7.55
C ASP A 230 2.66 7.04 -8.01
N VAL A 231 1.85 6.05 -8.37
CA VAL A 231 2.39 4.74 -8.77
C VAL A 231 3.07 4.80 -10.13
N MET A 232 2.61 5.63 -11.08
CA MET A 232 3.32 5.79 -12.36
C MET A 232 4.71 6.40 -12.14
N LEU A 233 4.82 7.50 -11.40
CA LEU A 233 6.10 8.11 -11.04
C LEU A 233 7.00 7.16 -10.23
N ALA A 234 6.44 6.20 -9.47
CA ALA A 234 7.23 5.20 -8.76
C ALA A 234 7.98 4.27 -9.70
N GLY A 235 7.34 3.86 -10.80
CA GLY A 235 7.98 3.03 -11.84
C GLY A 235 9.05 3.77 -12.63
N GLU A 236 9.01 5.10 -12.63
CA GLU A 236 9.97 5.96 -13.33
C GLU A 236 11.09 6.47 -12.41
N ALA A 237 11.30 5.88 -11.23
CA ALA A 237 12.28 6.36 -10.24
C ALA A 237 13.71 6.47 -10.80
N ALA A 238 14.14 5.50 -11.61
CA ALA A 238 15.45 5.52 -12.26
C ALA A 238 15.53 6.61 -13.36
N HIS A 239 14.51 6.73 -14.21
CA HIS A 239 14.46 7.75 -15.25
C HIS A 239 14.45 9.17 -14.67
N ILE A 240 13.70 9.38 -13.58
CA ILE A 240 13.70 10.63 -12.81
C ILE A 240 15.11 10.91 -12.26
N ALA A 241 15.77 9.91 -11.67
CA ALA A 241 17.11 10.08 -11.11
C ALA A 241 18.14 10.45 -12.18
N ASP A 242 18.13 9.75 -13.32
CA ASP A 242 19.04 10.00 -14.44
C ASP A 242 18.88 11.43 -14.96
N LEU A 243 17.65 11.84 -15.29
CA LEU A 243 17.37 13.21 -15.76
C LEU A 243 17.72 14.27 -14.71
N ALA A 244 17.42 14.01 -13.43
CA ALA A 244 17.73 14.94 -12.35
C ALA A 244 19.25 15.12 -12.18
N LEU A 245 20.02 14.03 -12.24
CA LEU A 245 21.48 14.05 -12.18
C LEU A 245 22.09 14.81 -13.36
N GLU A 246 21.58 14.59 -14.58
CA GLU A 246 21.99 15.33 -15.78
C GLU A 246 21.80 16.85 -15.62
N GLN A 247 20.67 17.26 -15.04
CA GLN A 247 20.38 18.68 -14.77
C GLN A 247 21.03 19.22 -13.48
N ARG A 248 21.75 18.36 -12.75
CA ARG A 248 22.31 18.63 -11.42
C ARG A 248 21.25 19.18 -10.46
N LEU A 249 20.10 18.53 -10.43
CA LEU A 249 18.98 18.84 -9.53
C LEU A 249 18.87 17.74 -8.48
N PRO A 250 19.11 18.03 -7.19
CA PRO A 250 18.81 17.08 -6.13
C PRO A 250 17.32 16.78 -6.03
N THR A 251 16.98 15.59 -5.54
CA THR A 251 15.60 15.11 -5.46
C THR A 251 15.18 14.79 -4.03
N MET A 252 13.93 15.11 -3.70
CA MET A 252 13.22 14.61 -2.53
C MET A 252 12.04 13.78 -3.00
N ALA A 253 12.04 12.50 -2.66
CA ALA A 253 11.01 11.55 -3.06
C ALA A 253 10.22 11.01 -1.87
N TRP A 254 9.14 10.30 -2.19
CA TRP A 254 8.20 9.81 -1.19
C TRP A 254 8.50 8.40 -0.70
N ALA A 255 9.41 7.65 -1.33
CA ALA A 255 9.67 6.25 -1.00
C ALA A 255 11.16 5.84 -1.12
N PRO A 256 11.62 4.84 -0.35
CA PRO A 256 13.05 4.50 -0.23
C PRO A 256 13.66 3.92 -1.51
N TRP A 257 12.87 3.35 -2.42
CA TRP A 257 13.40 2.86 -3.70
C TRP A 257 13.91 3.98 -4.61
N TYR A 258 13.47 5.23 -4.43
CA TYR A 258 13.99 6.36 -5.21
C TYR A 258 15.49 6.59 -4.96
N PRO A 259 15.96 6.76 -3.70
CA PRO A 259 17.39 6.82 -3.42
C PRO A 259 18.17 5.62 -3.95
N ARG A 260 17.65 4.40 -3.83
CA ARG A 260 18.29 3.19 -4.38
C ARG A 260 18.45 3.24 -5.90
N ASN A 261 17.59 3.99 -6.59
CA ASN A 261 17.65 4.23 -8.04
C ASN A 261 18.37 5.54 -8.42
N GLY A 262 19.03 6.22 -7.48
CA GLY A 262 19.90 7.38 -7.77
C GLY A 262 19.32 8.74 -7.37
N CYS A 263 18.11 8.82 -6.83
CA CYS A 263 17.61 10.04 -6.19
C CYS A 263 18.41 10.38 -4.91
N LEU A 264 18.33 11.62 -4.41
CA LEU A 264 19.12 12.05 -3.26
C LEU A 264 18.48 11.62 -1.93
N LEU A 265 17.23 12.01 -1.68
CA LEU A 265 16.53 11.79 -0.42
C LEU A 265 15.18 11.13 -0.64
N ALA A 266 14.76 10.31 0.30
CA ALA A 266 13.36 9.94 0.47
C ALA A 266 12.99 9.88 1.95
N TYR A 267 11.74 10.21 2.24
CA TYR A 267 11.16 10.02 3.57
C TYR A 267 9.80 9.36 3.43
N SER A 268 9.57 8.22 4.09
CA SER A 268 8.38 7.40 3.90
C SER A 268 7.96 6.67 5.17
N ALA A 269 6.68 6.34 5.28
CA ALA A 269 6.28 5.19 6.09
C ALA A 269 6.87 3.90 5.48
N ASP A 270 7.09 2.87 6.31
CA ASP A 270 7.55 1.56 5.83
C ASP A 270 6.47 0.92 4.94
N TYR A 271 6.65 1.07 3.63
CA TYR A 271 5.68 0.62 2.63
C TYR A 271 5.63 -0.91 2.53
N ALA A 272 6.76 -1.58 2.77
CA ALA A 272 6.83 -3.02 2.75
C ALA A 272 6.06 -3.61 3.95
N GLU A 273 6.20 -3.01 5.13
CA GLU A 273 5.44 -3.41 6.32
C GLU A 273 3.94 -3.15 6.12
N MET A 274 3.54 -2.02 5.53
CA MET A 274 2.12 -1.79 5.21
C MET A 274 1.54 -2.84 4.26
N LEU A 275 2.29 -3.24 3.22
CA LEU A 275 1.88 -4.30 2.30
C LEU A 275 1.78 -5.66 3.01
N HIS A 276 2.78 -6.00 3.83
CA HIS A 276 2.76 -7.20 4.67
C HIS A 276 1.53 -7.20 5.58
N ARG A 277 1.22 -6.06 6.19
CA ARG A 277 0.09 -5.87 7.09
C ARG A 277 -1.26 -6.15 6.43
N LEU A 278 -1.41 -5.97 5.12
CA LEU A 278 -2.64 -6.33 4.40
C LEU A 278 -2.99 -7.83 4.54
N ALA A 279 -2.00 -8.70 4.75
CA ALA A 279 -2.22 -10.13 4.95
C ALA A 279 -3.03 -10.42 6.22
N PHE A 280 -2.85 -9.62 7.28
CA PHE A 280 -3.66 -9.71 8.49
C PHE A 280 -5.13 -9.43 8.18
N TYR A 281 -5.44 -8.38 7.42
CA TYR A 281 -6.81 -8.03 7.05
C TYR A 281 -7.46 -9.16 6.24
N VAL A 282 -6.74 -9.66 5.23
CA VAL A 282 -7.21 -10.78 4.41
C VAL A 282 -7.49 -12.01 5.27
N ASP A 283 -6.58 -12.38 6.17
CA ASP A 283 -6.79 -13.51 7.08
C ASP A 283 -8.05 -13.36 7.94
N ARG A 284 -8.25 -12.18 8.52
CA ARG A 284 -9.43 -11.88 9.34
C ARG A 284 -10.72 -11.98 8.53
N ILE A 285 -10.71 -11.47 7.30
CA ILE A 285 -11.87 -11.46 6.39
C ILE A 285 -12.20 -12.86 5.91
N LEU A 286 -11.20 -13.65 5.48
CA LEU A 286 -11.40 -15.03 5.06
C LEU A 286 -11.89 -15.93 6.21
N LYS A 287 -11.62 -15.55 7.46
CA LYS A 287 -12.17 -16.18 8.68
C LYS A 287 -13.53 -15.64 9.12
N GLY A 288 -14.16 -14.77 8.32
CA GLY A 288 -15.52 -14.26 8.53
C GLY A 288 -15.62 -12.94 9.31
N THR A 289 -14.52 -12.23 9.54
CA THR A 289 -14.58 -10.87 10.10
C THR A 289 -15.08 -9.90 9.03
N ASN A 290 -16.05 -9.06 9.37
CA ASN A 290 -16.54 -8.02 8.46
C ASN A 290 -15.45 -6.94 8.25
N PRO A 291 -15.10 -6.57 7.00
CA PRO A 291 -14.15 -5.48 6.73
C PRO A 291 -14.51 -4.18 7.44
N GLY A 292 -15.81 -3.83 7.50
CA GLY A 292 -16.26 -2.60 8.13
C GLY A 292 -16.00 -2.50 9.65
N ASP A 293 -15.69 -3.63 10.29
CA ASP A 293 -15.31 -3.70 11.72
C ASP A 293 -13.80 -3.71 11.94
N LEU A 294 -13.00 -3.84 10.87
CA LEU A 294 -11.54 -3.77 10.94
C LEU A 294 -11.10 -2.31 10.75
N PRO A 295 -10.37 -1.71 11.71
CA PRO A 295 -9.96 -0.31 11.60
C PRO A 295 -9.01 -0.10 10.43
N ILE A 296 -9.00 1.10 9.83
CA ILE A 296 -7.87 1.52 9.01
C ILE A 296 -6.72 1.89 9.93
N GLU A 297 -5.63 1.12 9.84
CA GLU A 297 -4.42 1.36 10.63
C GLU A 297 -3.54 2.45 10.00
N GLN A 298 -2.79 3.15 10.85
CA GLN A 298 -1.80 4.15 10.44
C GLN A 298 -0.40 3.66 10.77
N PRO A 299 0.62 4.01 9.97
CA PRO A 299 1.99 3.61 10.20
C PRO A 299 2.55 4.25 11.47
N THR A 300 3.39 3.51 12.17
CA THR A 300 4.09 3.96 13.38
C THR A 300 5.59 4.17 13.15
N THR A 301 6.10 3.72 12.01
CA THR A 301 7.51 3.76 11.64
C THR A 301 7.69 4.54 10.36
N PHE A 302 8.67 5.43 10.34
CA PHE A 302 9.01 6.27 9.21
C PHE A 302 10.52 6.31 9.05
N GLU A 303 10.98 6.26 7.81
CA GLU A 303 12.39 6.11 7.47
C GLU A 303 12.87 7.25 6.57
N LEU A 304 14.04 7.80 6.89
CA LEU A 304 14.80 8.69 6.03
C LEU A 304 15.91 7.91 5.33
N SER A 305 15.80 7.79 4.00
CA SER A 305 16.81 7.21 3.13
C SER A 305 17.62 8.31 2.43
N ILE A 306 18.95 8.18 2.46
CA ILE A 306 19.89 9.13 1.86
C ILE A 306 20.83 8.42 0.90
N ASN A 307 21.04 8.97 -0.29
CA ASN A 307 22.07 8.50 -1.22
C ASN A 307 23.31 9.40 -1.22
N LEU A 308 24.38 8.95 -0.55
CA LEU A 308 25.65 9.68 -0.49
C LEU A 308 26.40 9.67 -1.82
N LYS A 309 26.24 8.65 -2.66
CA LYS A 309 26.80 8.68 -4.03
C LYS A 309 26.23 9.85 -4.82
N THR A 310 24.89 10.01 -4.76
CA THR A 310 24.19 11.11 -5.42
C THR A 310 24.60 12.46 -4.82
N ALA A 311 24.70 12.58 -3.49
CA ALA A 311 25.19 13.78 -2.83
C ALA A 311 26.59 14.19 -3.35
N ASN A 312 27.51 13.24 -3.43
CA ASN A 312 28.88 13.45 -3.92
C ASN A 312 28.93 13.88 -5.39
N VAL A 313 28.13 13.24 -6.26
CA VAL A 313 28.04 13.61 -7.70
C VAL A 313 27.49 15.03 -7.88
N LEU A 314 26.51 15.40 -7.04
CA LEU A 314 25.91 16.73 -7.06
C LEU A 314 26.78 17.80 -6.38
N GLY A 315 27.79 17.40 -5.60
CA GLY A 315 28.61 18.31 -4.80
C GLY A 315 27.85 18.92 -3.62
N ILE A 316 26.94 18.13 -3.02
CA ILE A 316 26.12 18.54 -1.89
C ILE A 316 26.73 18.00 -0.60
N ASP A 317 27.22 18.91 0.24
CA ASP A 317 27.65 18.58 1.60
C ASP A 317 26.43 18.53 2.52
N LEU A 318 25.91 17.32 2.77
CA LEU A 318 24.75 17.13 3.64
C LEU A 318 25.10 17.48 5.09
N PRO A 319 24.28 18.30 5.78
CA PRO A 319 24.51 18.62 7.18
C PRO A 319 24.49 17.37 8.06
N GLN A 320 25.36 17.37 9.08
CA GLN A 320 25.45 16.26 10.03
C GLN A 320 24.12 15.98 10.73
N THR A 321 23.28 17.00 10.95
CA THR A 321 21.95 16.84 11.55
C THR A 321 21.04 15.95 10.70
N VAL A 322 21.11 16.07 9.37
CA VAL A 322 20.35 15.24 8.43
C VAL A 322 20.90 13.83 8.38
N LEU A 323 22.23 13.67 8.33
CA LEU A 323 22.88 12.35 8.31
C LEU A 323 22.59 11.54 9.57
N LEU A 324 22.54 12.19 10.74
CA LEU A 324 22.22 11.53 12.00
C LEU A 324 20.75 11.11 12.13
N MET A 325 19.86 11.66 11.29
CA MET A 325 18.46 11.24 11.21
C MET A 325 18.23 10.12 10.19
N ALA A 326 19.24 9.72 9.41
CA ALA A 326 19.08 8.73 8.37
C ALA A 326 18.94 7.32 8.96
N ASP A 327 17.91 6.61 8.52
CA ASP A 327 17.69 5.20 8.82
C ASP A 327 18.39 4.31 7.79
N GLU A 328 18.51 4.79 6.55
CA GLU A 328 19.22 4.13 5.46
C GLU A 328 20.19 5.10 4.78
N VAL A 329 21.42 4.66 4.61
CA VAL A 329 22.47 5.39 3.88
C VAL A 329 22.98 4.51 2.74
N ILE A 330 22.87 5.02 1.52
CA ILE A 330 23.38 4.37 0.31
C ILE A 330 24.73 4.99 -0.02
N GLU A 331 25.78 4.18 0.10
CA GLU A 331 27.18 4.51 -0.18
C GLU A 331 27.67 3.94 -1.50
#